data_AF-A0A6L7X0U6-F1
#
_entry.id   AF-A0A6L7X0U6-F1
#
_cell.length_a   1.000
_cell.length_b   1.000
_cell.length_c   1.000
_cell.angle_alpha   90.00
_cell.angle_beta   90.00
_cell.angle_gamma   90.00
#
_symmetry.space_group_name_H-M   'P 1'
#
loop_
_entity.id
_entity.type
_entity.pdbx_description
1 polymer ?
#
loop_
_entity_poly.entity_id
_entity_poly.type
_entity_poly.pdbx_seq_one_letter_code
_entity_poly.pdbx_strand_id
1 'polypeptide(L)' 'MVVTLRRSPDPSFDLDLLKRLDAAVTSNEGPTPLHLHVVKTDGSVVRLRWPNTVQPGESLLGELSAQFGKDSVAVD' A
#
# COMPACT_ATOMS: atom_id res chain seq x y z
N MET A 1 -11.90 4.78 8.00
CA MET A 1 -11.16 5.22 6.81
C MET A 1 -9.68 5.07 7.04
N VAL A 2 -9.15 3.95 6.56
CA VAL A 2 -7.75 3.54 6.48
C VAL A 2 -7.58 2.86 5.13
N VAL A 3 -6.49 3.16 4.42
CA VAL A 3 -6.15 2.44 3.20
C VAL A 3 -5.25 1.26 3.58
N THR A 4 -5.57 0.07 3.11
CA THR A 4 -4.81 -1.16 3.37
C THR A 4 -4.30 -1.76 2.06
N LEU A 5 -3.00 -2.01 1.98
CA LEU A 5 -2.37 -2.70 0.86
C LEU A 5 -1.99 -4.12 1.26
N ARG A 6 -2.56 -5.16 0.64
CA ARG A 6 -2.27 -6.57 0.93
C ARG A 6 -1.42 -7.19 -0.17
N ARG A 7 -0.27 -7.78 0.16
CA ARG A 7 0.60 -8.44 -0.83
C ARG A 7 1.05 -9.82 -0.39
N SER A 8 0.88 -10.84 -1.23
CA SER A 8 1.47 -12.17 -1.07
C SER A 8 2.93 -12.19 -1.50
N PRO A 9 3.77 -13.07 -0.95
CA PRO A 9 5.21 -12.89 -0.92
C PRO A 9 5.79 -13.14 -2.30
N ASP A 10 6.29 -12.08 -2.91
CA ASP A 10 7.42 -12.20 -3.82
C ASP A 10 8.68 -12.18 -2.92
N PRO A 11 9.65 -13.10 -3.08
CA PRO A 11 10.88 -13.15 -2.27
C PRO A 11 11.69 -11.84 -2.31
N SER A 12 11.38 -10.99 -3.29
CA SER A 12 11.81 -9.62 -3.43
C SER A 12 10.80 -8.72 -2.70
N PHE A 13 10.98 -8.48 -1.39
CA PHE A 13 10.43 -7.27 -0.79
C PHE A 13 11.16 -6.08 -1.42
N ASP A 14 10.62 -5.68 -2.56
CA ASP A 14 11.31 -4.92 -3.59
C ASP A 14 11.43 -3.46 -3.13
N LEU A 15 12.66 -2.99 -2.92
CA LEU A 15 12.93 -1.64 -2.44
C LEU A 15 12.33 -0.59 -3.41
N ASP A 16 12.27 -0.90 -4.70
CA ASP A 16 11.67 -0.02 -5.70
C ASP A 16 10.15 0.02 -5.64
N LEU A 17 9.50 -1.02 -5.11
CA LEU A 17 8.08 -0.97 -4.81
C LEU A 17 7.80 -0.03 -3.63
N LEU A 18 8.63 -0.05 -2.58
CA LEU A 18 8.47 0.87 -1.44
C LEU A 18 8.70 2.32 -1.86
N LYS A 19 9.69 2.57 -2.73
CA LYS A 19 9.91 3.91 -3.29
C LYS A 19 8.71 4.39 -4.10
N ARG A 20 8.11 3.51 -4.91
CA ARG A 20 6.92 3.88 -5.69
C ARG A 20 5.69 4.09 -4.81
N LEU A 21 5.53 3.31 -3.75
CA LEU A 21 4.51 3.55 -2.73
C LEU A 21 4.70 4.93 -2.09
N ASP A 22 5.93 5.25 -1.71
CA ASP A 22 6.26 6.53 -1.08
C ASP A 22 6.00 7.73 -2.00
N ALA A 23 6.33 7.59 -3.30
CA ALA A 23 6.03 8.59 -4.31
C ALA A 23 4.50 8.79 -4.51
N ALA A 24 3.74 7.70 -4.57
CA ALA A 24 2.29 7.72 -4.70
C ALA A 24 1.63 8.42 -3.50
N VAL A 25 2.11 8.10 -2.30
CA VAL A 25 1.64 8.67 -1.03
C VAL A 25 1.96 10.15 -0.92
N THR A 26 3.19 10.55 -1.25
CA THR A 26 3.63 11.95 -1.20
C THR A 26 2.83 12.83 -2.17
N SER A 27 2.46 12.28 -3.33
CA SER A 27 1.68 13.00 -4.34
C SER A 27 0.19 13.13 -3.98
N ASN A 28 -0.29 12.35 -3.00
CA ASN A 28 -1.69 12.28 -2.60
C ASN A 28 -1.83 12.41 -1.07
N GLU A 29 -1.10 13.35 -0.47
CA GLU A 29 -1.11 13.59 0.97
C GLU A 29 -2.53 13.96 1.45
N GLY A 30 -2.93 13.45 2.61
CA GLY A 30 -4.25 13.72 3.18
C GLY A 30 -4.42 13.15 4.57
N PRO A 31 -5.62 13.14 5.15
CA PRO A 31 -5.83 12.80 6.57
C PRO A 31 -5.94 11.29 6.86
N THR A 32 -5.99 10.43 5.83
CA THR A 32 -6.28 9.00 6.00
C THR A 32 -4.99 8.21 6.23
N PRO A 33 -4.84 7.43 7.30
CA PRO A 33 -3.67 6.58 7.48
C PRO A 33 -3.59 5.47 6.42
N LEU A 34 -2.37 5.13 6.02
CA LEU A 34 -2.07 4.03 5.11
C LEU A 34 -1.38 2.89 5.88
N HIS A 35 -1.89 1.68 5.72
CA HIS A 35 -1.30 0.45 6.24
C HIS A 35 -0.87 -0.48 5.09
N LEU A 36 0.33 -1.03 5.19
CA LEU A 36 0.84 -2.05 4.30
C LEU A 36 0.84 -3.41 5.02
N HIS A 37 0.06 -4.35 4.52
CA HIS A 37 -0.04 -5.73 4.96
C HIS A 37 0.77 -6.64 4.02
N VAL A 38 1.93 -7.09 4.48
CA VAL A 38 2.78 -8.03 3.76
C VAL A 38 2.49 -9.44 4.25
N VAL A 39 1.90 -10.26 3.40
CA VAL A 39 1.69 -11.69 3.63
C VAL A 39 2.99 -12.42 3.25
N LYS A 40 3.58 -13.14 4.19
CA LYS A 40 4.80 -13.94 4.01
C LYS A 40 4.50 -15.31 3.41
N THR A 41 5.54 -16.04 3.03
CA THR A 41 5.45 -17.39 2.41
C THR A 41 4.87 -18.43 3.36
N ASP A 42 5.05 -18.25 4.66
CA ASP A 42 4.45 -19.06 5.72
C ASP A 42 2.99 -18.67 6.02
N GLY A 43 2.42 -17.69 5.30
CA GLY A 43 1.05 -17.21 5.49
C GLY A 43 0.87 -16.20 6.63
N SER A 44 1.93 -15.90 7.40
CA SER A 44 1.89 -14.83 8.40
C SER A 44 1.79 -13.44 7.74
N VAL A 45 1.20 -12.47 8.44
CA VAL A 45 0.99 -11.11 7.92
C VAL A 45 1.75 -10.10 8.77
N VAL A 46 2.65 -9.34 8.14
CA VAL A 46 3.30 -8.17 8.74
C VAL A 46 2.47 -6.95 8.41
N ARG A 47 2.07 -6.19 9.44
CA ARG A 47 1.36 -4.92 9.27
C ARG A 47 2.34 -3.78 9.55
N LEU A 48 2.57 -2.97 8.53
CA LEU A 48 3.42 -1.80 8.60
C LEU A 48 2.52 -0.56 8.50
N ARG A 49 2.58 0.30 9.51
CA ARG A 49 1.97 1.62 9.42
C ARG A 49 2.88 2.51 8.58
N TRP A 50 2.37 3.05 7.49
CA TRP A 50 3.12 4.03 6.71
C TRP A 50 3.20 5.34 7.51
N PRO A 51 4.35 6.02 7.50
CA PRO A 51 4.53 7.25 8.27
C PRO A 51 3.64 8.40 7.77
N ASN A 52 3.38 8.42 6.46
CA ASN A 52 2.58 9.44 5.80
C ASN A 52 1.09 9.03 5.72
N THR A 53 0.23 10.04 5.74
CA THR A 53 -1.22 9.90 5.57
C THR A 53 -1.61 10.35 4.16
N VAL A 54 -2.68 9.78 3.63
CA VAL A 54 -3.12 9.94 2.25
C VAL A 54 -4.55 10.45 2.13
N GLN A 55 -4.93 10.97 0.98
CA GLN A 55 -6.32 11.15 0.58
C GLN A 55 -6.72 10.01 -0.37
N PRO A 56 -7.61 9.08 0.03
CA PRO A 56 -8.05 7.98 -0.81
C PRO A 56 -9.02 8.49 -1.88
N GLY A 57 -8.47 9.08 -2.95
CA GLY A 57 -9.19 9.41 -4.18
C GLY A 57 -8.98 8.38 -5.28
N GLU A 58 -9.73 8.49 -6.37
CA GLU A 58 -9.61 7.60 -7.54
C GLU A 58 -8.19 7.60 -8.13
N SER A 59 -7.48 8.74 -8.10
CA SER A 59 -6.10 8.85 -8.57
C SER A 59 -5.14 7.97 -7.77
N LEU A 60 -5.14 8.08 -6.43
CA LEU A 60 -4.27 7.25 -5.58
C LEU A 60 -4.65 5.78 -5.66
N LEU A 61 -5.95 5.46 -5.56
CA LEU A 61 -6.41 4.06 -5.61
C LEU A 61 -6.11 3.43 -6.97
N GLY A 62 -6.22 4.20 -8.06
CA GLY A 62 -5.85 3.77 -9.40
C GLY A 62 -4.35 3.52 -9.53
N GLU A 63 -3.52 4.43 -9.03
CA GLU A 63 -2.05 4.30 -9.04
C GLU A 63 -1.59 3.10 -8.21
N LEU A 64 -2.12 2.94 -6.99
CA LEU A 64 -1.84 1.79 -6.13
C LEU A 64 -2.34 0.48 -6.77
N SER A 65 -3.53 0.47 -7.36
CA SER A 65 -4.05 -0.73 -8.03
C SER A 65 -3.22 -1.11 -9.26
N ALA A 66 -2.70 -0.14 -10.01
CA ALA A 66 -1.83 -0.39 -11.16
C ALA A 66 -0.48 -0.98 -10.74
N GLN A 67 0.06 -0.56 -9.60
CA GLN A 67 1.36 -1.01 -9.11
C GLN A 67 1.30 -2.31 -8.28
N PHE A 68 0.24 -2.49 -7.49
CA PHE A 68 0.10 -3.57 -6.52
C PHE A 68 -0.95 -4.62 -6.92
N GLY A 69 -1.75 -4.35 -7.95
CA GLY A 69 -2.92 -5.14 -8.30
C GLY A 69 -4.18 -4.66 -7.58
N LYS A 70 -5.32 -4.67 -8.27
CA LYS A 70 -6.60 -4.17 -7.74
C LYS A 70 -7.06 -4.93 -6.49
N ASP A 71 -6.85 -6.24 -6.45
CA ASP A 71 -7.21 -7.10 -5.32
C ASP A 71 -6.34 -6.89 -4.08
N SER A 72 -5.24 -6.15 -4.24
CA SER A 72 -4.30 -5.81 -3.18
C SER A 72 -4.68 -4.52 -2.45
N VAL A 73 -5.63 -3.72 -2.94
CA VAL A 73 -6.00 -2.42 -2.34
C VAL A 73 -7.37 -2.52 -1.69
N ALA A 74 -7.45 -2.22 -0.39
CA ALA A 74 -8.70 -2.15 0.37
C ALA A 74 -8.82 -0.80 1.08
N VAL A 75 -10.04 -0.27 1.20
CA VAL A 75 -10.35 0.96 1.92
C VAL A 75 -11.47 0.65 2.92
N ASP A 76 -11.18 0.81 4.22
CA ASP A 76 -12.08 0.53 5.34
C ASP A 76 -12.35 1.78 6.19
#